data_AF-A0AAW0KRS7-F1
#
_entry.id   AF-A0AAW0KRS7-F1
#
_cell.length_a   1.000
_cell.length_b   1.000
_cell.length_c   1.000
_cell.angle_alpha   90.00
_cell.angle_beta   90.00
_cell.angle_gamma   90.00
#
_symmetry.space_group_name_H-M   'P 1'
#
loop_
_entity.id
_entity.type
_entity.pdbx_description
1 polymer ?
#
loop_
_entity_poly.entity_id
_entity_poly.type
_entity_poly.pdbx_seq_one_letter_code
_entity_poly.pdbx_strand_id
1 'polypeptide(L)'
;MQEQSRTFAICSLKSNQSSIEDSETHYIRLLDDPTFEFISTYQLDTFEYACSVLSCSFSDDSNVYYGAGTAHVLPEENEPTKFSLLKTGKLRLIAEKETKGSVYSLNAFNGKLRLVSIKNPIVQVDAPEDGARELQSECGHHGHILALYVKTRGDFIVVGVLMINLLHEEGAIEERARDYNANWMSVVEILDDDIYLGAENNFSLLTVRKNSEGATDEERGCLEVAGEYHLGEFANRFRHGSLVMRLPDSDVGQMPTVIFGTVNGVIGVIASLPHEQYLFLEKLQSNLRKVIKGVGGLSHEQWRSFNNEKKVVDARNFLDGDLIESFLDLNRRKMDEVSKAMNVTVEELCKRVEELTRLH
;
A
#
# COMPACT_ATOMS: atom_id res chain seq x y z
N MET A 1 2.90 3.41 13.97
CA MET A 1 2.45 3.28 15.36
C MET A 1 3.17 2.11 15.98
N GLN A 2 3.57 2.24 17.24
CA GLN A 2 4.15 1.13 17.99
C GLN A 2 3.29 0.89 19.21
N GLU A 3 2.58 -0.23 19.23
CA GLU A 3 1.59 -0.55 20.28
C GLU A 3 2.25 -0.74 21.65
N GLN A 4 3.42 -1.39 21.68
CA GLN A 4 4.11 -1.70 22.94
C GLN A 4 4.58 -0.45 23.68
N SER A 5 5.08 0.57 22.97
CA SER A 5 5.51 1.84 23.57
C SER A 5 4.43 2.90 23.57
N ARG A 6 3.29 2.67 22.89
CA ARG A 6 2.23 3.65 22.65
C ARG A 6 2.78 4.97 22.09
N THR A 7 3.58 4.86 21.03
CA THR A 7 4.19 6.03 20.37
C THR A 7 4.06 6.00 18.85
N PHE A 8 4.09 7.20 18.25
CA PHE A 8 4.18 7.42 16.82
C PHE A 8 5.54 8.01 16.47
N ALA A 9 6.20 7.46 15.45
CA ALA A 9 7.36 8.11 14.84
C ALA A 9 6.94 8.76 13.53
N ILE A 10 7.35 10.00 13.31
CA ILE A 10 7.11 10.75 12.08
C ILE A 10 8.41 11.34 11.54
N CYS A 11 8.52 11.38 10.22
CA CYS A 11 9.51 12.18 9.53
C CYS A 11 8.90 13.57 9.28
N SER A 12 9.63 14.62 9.64
CA SER A 12 9.20 16.00 9.45
C SER A 12 10.34 16.83 8.89
N LEU A 13 10.03 17.88 8.14
CA LEU A 13 11.01 18.82 7.62
C LEU A 13 10.71 20.23 8.12
N LYS A 14 11.76 21.03 8.27
CA LYS A 14 11.66 22.46 8.49
C LYS A 14 12.41 23.15 7.36
N SER A 15 11.65 23.85 6.52
CA SER A 15 12.22 24.73 5.49
C SER A 15 12.63 26.04 6.14
N ASN A 16 13.90 26.41 6.00
CA ASN A 16 14.41 27.72 6.36
C ASN A 16 14.58 28.51 5.06
N GLN A 17 13.54 29.27 4.71
CA GLN A 17 13.60 30.19 3.58
C GLN A 17 14.43 31.42 3.97
N SER A 18 15.62 31.54 3.40
CA SER A 18 16.40 32.78 3.40
C SER A 18 16.41 33.35 1.99
N SER A 19 16.61 34.65 1.83
CA SER A 19 16.58 35.32 0.51
C SER A 19 17.70 34.90 -0.46
N ILE A 20 18.60 34.00 -0.05
CA ILE A 20 19.82 33.62 -0.79
C ILE A 20 19.96 32.10 -0.92
N GLU A 21 19.53 31.31 0.07
CA GLU A 21 19.54 29.85 0.02
C GLU A 21 18.30 29.25 0.71
N ASP A 22 17.63 28.33 0.02
CA ASP A 22 16.63 27.45 0.61
C ASP A 22 17.37 26.28 1.28
N SER A 23 17.32 26.21 2.60
CA SER A 23 17.87 25.07 3.35
C SER A 23 16.75 24.30 4.04
N GLU A 24 16.77 22.98 3.88
CA GLU A 24 15.83 22.08 4.53
C GLU A 24 16.54 21.27 5.60
N THR A 25 15.94 21.19 6.80
CA THR A 25 16.42 20.33 7.88
C THR A 25 15.36 19.29 8.20
N HIS A 26 15.72 18.01 8.12
CA HIS A 26 14.82 16.91 8.44
C HIS A 26 14.98 16.44 9.90
N TYR A 27 13.89 15.92 10.45
CA TYR A 27 13.82 15.45 11.83
C TYR A 27 12.98 14.17 11.89
N ILE A 28 13.41 13.24 12.72
CA ILE A 28 12.61 12.10 13.17
C ILE A 28 12.05 12.47 14.53
N ARG A 29 10.72 12.55 14.64
CA ARG A 29 10.03 12.96 15.87
C ARG A 29 9.21 11.82 16.42
N LEU A 30 9.26 11.68 17.75
CA LEU A 30 8.46 10.75 18.51
C LEU A 30 7.30 11.50 19.16
N LEU A 31 6.09 11.03 18.92
CA LEU A 31 4.87 11.54 19.53
C LEU A 31 4.28 10.48 20.46
N ASP A 32 3.68 10.95 21.52
CA ASP A 32 2.87 10.15 22.44
C ASP A 32 1.52 9.79 21.80
N ASP A 33 1.06 8.56 21.96
CA ASP A 33 -0.21 8.08 21.38
C ASP A 33 -1.45 8.83 21.91
N PRO A 34 -1.68 8.93 23.23
CA PRO A 34 -2.88 9.59 23.74
C PRO A 34 -2.85 11.12 23.63
N THR A 35 -1.69 11.76 23.74
CA THR A 35 -1.60 13.23 23.78
C THR A 35 -1.16 13.88 22.46
N PHE A 36 -0.57 13.11 21.54
CA PHE A 36 0.11 13.62 20.35
C PHE A 36 1.20 14.67 20.65
N GLU A 37 1.70 14.73 21.88
CA GLU A 37 2.80 15.63 22.25
C GLU A 37 4.14 15.06 21.81
N PHE A 38 5.08 15.96 21.47
CA PHE A 38 6.44 15.56 21.10
C PHE A 38 7.21 15.09 22.33
N ILE A 39 7.54 13.80 22.37
CA ILE A 39 8.37 13.19 23.41
C ILE A 39 9.85 13.46 23.13
N SER A 40 10.28 13.25 21.87
CA SER A 40 11.69 13.32 21.49
C SER A 40 11.83 13.73 20.03
N THR A 41 12.88 14.48 19.73
CA THR A 41 13.23 14.89 18.36
C THR A 41 14.67 14.50 18.10
N TYR A 42 14.90 13.76 17.02
CA TYR A 42 16.21 13.46 16.48
C TYR A 42 16.40 14.28 15.21
N GLN A 43 17.38 15.19 15.22
CA GLN A 43 17.71 16.01 14.06
C GLN A 43 18.68 15.26 13.17
N LEU A 44 18.40 15.25 11.86
CA LEU A 44 19.28 14.67 10.85
C LEU A 44 20.39 15.65 10.44
N ASP A 45 21.43 15.12 9.80
CA ASP A 45 22.57 15.90 9.32
C ASP A 45 22.15 16.89 8.21
N THR A 46 23.01 17.88 7.94
CA THR A 46 22.79 18.80 6.82
C THR A 46 22.75 18.04 5.50
N PHE A 47 21.78 18.38 4.64
CA PHE A 47 21.51 17.68 3.37
C PHE A 47 21.02 16.23 3.54
N GLU A 48 20.70 15.78 4.75
CA GLU A 48 20.14 14.44 4.99
C GLU A 48 18.61 14.50 5.04
N TYR A 49 17.97 13.75 4.14
CA TYR A 49 16.52 13.69 3.96
C TYR A 49 15.98 12.41 4.59
N ALA A 50 14.95 12.54 5.41
CA ALA A 50 14.22 11.40 5.95
C ALA A 50 13.26 10.83 4.90
N CYS A 51 13.54 9.63 4.37
CA CYS A 51 12.74 9.02 3.30
C CYS A 51 11.69 8.05 3.83
N SER A 52 12.05 7.24 4.83
CA SER A 52 11.20 6.16 5.33
C SER A 52 11.37 5.96 6.83
N VAL A 53 10.30 5.51 7.50
CA VAL A 53 10.31 5.17 8.93
C VAL A 53 9.46 3.93 9.17
N LEU A 54 9.95 3.04 10.03
CA LEU A 54 9.29 1.78 10.38
C LEU A 54 9.46 1.49 11.87
N SER A 55 8.40 0.98 12.49
CA SER A 55 8.45 0.38 13.84
C SER A 55 8.81 -1.10 13.71
N CYS A 56 9.76 -1.58 14.51
CA CYS A 56 10.24 -2.96 14.45
C CYS A 56 10.67 -3.48 15.82
N SER A 57 10.72 -4.80 15.93
CA SER A 57 11.28 -5.56 17.04
C SER A 57 12.06 -6.74 16.45
N PHE A 58 13.08 -7.21 17.14
CA PHE A 58 13.87 -8.36 16.72
C PHE A 58 13.44 -9.60 17.51
N SER A 59 13.52 -10.79 16.91
CA SER A 59 13.17 -12.06 17.57
C SER A 59 13.89 -12.27 18.89
N ASP A 60 15.15 -11.84 18.96
CA ASP A 60 16.05 -12.11 20.08
C ASP A 60 16.08 -10.96 21.09
N ASP A 61 15.32 -9.88 20.85
CA ASP A 61 15.27 -8.71 21.72
C ASP A 61 13.84 -8.28 22.05
N SER A 62 13.53 -8.24 23.34
CA SER A 62 12.27 -7.69 23.87
C SER A 62 12.11 -6.18 23.65
N ASN A 63 13.17 -5.46 23.25
CA ASN A 63 13.11 -4.04 22.96
C ASN A 63 12.46 -3.75 21.60
N VAL A 64 11.84 -2.58 21.56
CA VAL A 64 11.24 -2.01 20.36
C VAL A 64 12.06 -0.84 19.81
N TYR A 65 12.13 -0.78 18.49
CA TYR A 65 12.97 0.14 17.73
C TYR A 65 12.18 0.86 16.64
N TYR A 66 12.70 2.01 16.23
CA TYR A 66 12.33 2.68 14.99
C TYR A 66 13.52 2.63 14.03
N GLY A 67 13.31 2.04 12.86
CA GLY A 67 14.26 2.14 11.75
C GLY A 67 13.90 3.36 10.91
N ALA A 68 14.89 4.17 10.56
CA ALA A 68 14.72 5.28 9.64
C ALA A 68 15.70 5.16 8.47
N GLY A 69 15.18 5.28 7.26
CA GLY A 69 15.96 5.32 6.03
C GLY A 69 16.14 6.77 5.60
N THR A 70 17.39 7.17 5.40
CA THR A 70 17.74 8.53 5.03
C THR A 70 18.61 8.56 3.77
N ALA A 71 18.63 9.71 3.10
CA ALA A 71 19.41 9.96 1.90
C ALA A 71 20.08 11.32 1.96
N HIS A 72 21.38 11.39 1.67
CA HIS A 72 22.05 12.67 1.49
C HIS A 72 21.85 13.18 0.07
N VAL A 73 21.23 14.34 -0.06
CA VAL A 73 20.95 14.99 -1.35
C VAL A 73 21.98 16.10 -1.56
N LEU A 74 23.06 15.77 -2.25
CA LEU A 74 24.10 16.71 -2.64
C LEU A 74 24.02 16.97 -4.16
N PRO A 75 24.10 18.24 -4.63
CA PRO A 75 23.91 18.58 -6.04
C PRO A 75 24.82 17.88 -7.05
N GLU A 76 26.00 17.40 -6.63
CA GLU A 76 27.04 16.87 -7.53
C GLU A 76 27.50 15.43 -7.20
N GLU A 77 26.88 14.73 -6.24
CA GLU A 77 27.31 13.38 -5.84
C GLU A 77 26.20 12.32 -5.98
N ASN A 78 26.61 11.06 -6.17
CA ASN A 78 25.71 9.91 -6.04
C ASN A 78 25.27 9.82 -4.58
N GLU A 79 23.99 10.10 -4.30
CA GLU A 79 23.34 10.12 -2.99
C GLU A 79 23.87 9.02 -2.04
N PRO A 80 24.81 9.35 -1.12
CA PRO A 80 25.19 8.42 -0.06
C PRO A 80 24.04 8.38 0.95
N THR A 81 23.73 7.19 1.44
CA THR A 81 22.48 6.95 2.16
C THR A 81 22.73 6.16 3.40
N LYS A 82 21.96 6.45 4.44
CA LYS A 82 22.15 5.85 5.75
C LYS A 82 20.86 5.18 6.18
N PHE A 83 21.01 4.07 6.88
CA PHE A 83 19.96 3.51 7.69
C PHE A 83 20.34 3.69 9.16
N SER A 84 19.44 4.32 9.91
CA SER A 84 19.65 4.63 11.32
C SER A 84 18.60 3.91 12.16
N LEU A 85 19.08 3.06 13.06
CA LEU A 85 18.24 2.36 14.03
C LEU A 85 18.19 3.18 15.33
N LEU A 86 16.99 3.58 15.73
CA LEU A 86 16.74 4.45 16.88
C LEU A 86 15.97 3.67 17.97
N LYS A 87 16.47 3.69 19.20
CA LYS A 87 15.75 3.11 20.35
C LYS A 87 14.63 4.05 20.81
N THR A 88 13.49 3.44 21.09
CA THR A 88 12.28 4.08 21.63
C THR A 88 12.52 4.85 22.93
N GLY A 89 11.63 5.81 23.22
CA GLY A 89 11.71 6.69 24.38
C GLY A 89 12.49 7.98 24.11
N LYS A 90 13.81 7.91 23.95
CA LYS A 90 14.67 9.09 23.71
C LYS A 90 15.21 9.22 22.29
N LEU A 91 14.78 8.37 21.35
CA LEU A 91 15.33 8.28 19.99
C LEU A 91 16.86 8.26 19.99
N ARG A 92 17.46 7.37 20.81
CA ARG A 92 18.91 7.23 20.83
C ARG A 92 19.36 6.39 19.64
N LEU A 93 20.32 6.90 18.87
CA LEU A 93 20.96 6.14 17.81
C LEU A 93 21.63 4.91 18.42
N ILE A 94 21.30 3.75 17.86
CA ILE A 94 21.73 2.45 18.31
C ILE A 94 22.76 1.86 17.35
N ALA A 95 22.45 1.95 16.07
CA ALA A 95 23.27 1.46 14.99
C ALA A 95 23.00 2.32 13.75
N GLU A 96 24.03 2.50 12.96
CA GLU A 96 23.95 3.18 11.67
C GLU A 96 24.67 2.30 10.64
N LYS A 97 24.11 2.24 9.44
CA LYS A 97 24.74 1.55 8.32
C LYS A 97 24.62 2.40 7.07
N GLU A 98 25.75 2.64 6.43
CA GLU A 98 25.79 3.22 5.10
C GLU A 98 25.35 2.18 4.07
N THR A 99 24.41 2.57 3.23
CA THR A 99 23.92 1.78 2.10
C THR A 99 24.35 2.42 0.80
N LYS A 100 24.54 1.59 -0.25
CA LYS A 100 24.75 2.11 -1.60
C LYS A 100 23.38 2.36 -2.24
N GLY A 101 22.86 3.58 -2.12
CA GLY A 101 21.60 4.02 -2.72
C GLY A 101 20.44 4.14 -1.73
N SER A 102 19.46 4.96 -2.09
CA SER A 102 18.50 5.50 -1.12
C SER A 102 17.47 4.49 -0.62
N VAL A 103 17.17 4.58 0.68
CA VAL A 103 16.28 3.66 1.39
C VAL A 103 14.85 4.23 1.37
N TYR A 104 14.16 4.04 0.25
CA TYR A 104 12.81 4.57 0.04
C TYR A 104 11.73 3.81 0.83
N SER A 105 11.96 2.53 1.12
CA SER A 105 10.98 1.70 1.84
C SER A 105 11.64 0.76 2.84
N LEU A 106 10.99 0.60 3.98
CA LEU A 106 11.39 -0.28 5.08
C LEU A 106 10.24 -1.23 5.41
N ASN A 107 10.51 -2.53 5.57
CA ASN A 107 9.52 -3.50 6.04
C ASN A 107 10.11 -4.47 7.07
N ALA A 108 9.27 -4.90 8.02
CA ALA A 108 9.61 -5.97 8.94
C ALA A 108 9.20 -7.31 8.32
N PHE A 109 10.03 -8.34 8.48
CA PHE A 109 9.82 -9.65 7.85
C PHE A 109 10.26 -10.77 8.80
N ASN A 110 9.34 -11.68 9.15
CA ASN A 110 9.60 -12.86 9.99
C ASN A 110 10.43 -12.58 11.26
N GLY A 111 10.12 -11.52 12.01
CA GLY A 111 10.82 -11.16 13.25
C GLY A 111 12.20 -10.53 13.06
N LYS A 112 12.59 -10.26 11.82
CA LYS A 112 13.82 -9.55 11.45
C LYS A 112 13.49 -8.24 10.72
N LEU A 113 14.44 -7.32 10.72
CA LEU A 113 14.35 -6.09 9.93
C LEU A 113 14.90 -6.33 8.54
N ARG A 114 14.10 -6.04 7.50
CA ARG A 114 14.56 -6.05 6.11
C ARG A 114 14.51 -4.65 5.53
N LEU A 115 15.69 -4.14 5.22
CA LEU A 115 15.86 -2.83 4.58
C LEU A 115 15.82 -3.05 3.08
N VAL A 116 15.00 -2.29 2.34
CA VAL A 116 15.03 -2.35 0.88
C VAL A 116 15.54 -1.01 0.34
N SER A 117 16.72 -1.07 -0.30
CA SER A 117 17.40 0.06 -0.95
C SER A 117 17.48 -0.17 -2.46
N ILE A 118 17.48 0.91 -3.25
CA ILE A 118 17.37 0.85 -4.72
C ILE A 118 18.55 0.19 -5.44
N LYS A 119 19.77 0.24 -4.90
CA LYS A 119 20.97 -0.20 -5.66
C LYS A 119 21.75 -1.33 -5.02
N ASN A 120 21.31 -1.83 -3.87
CA ASN A 120 22.03 -2.83 -3.10
C ASN A 120 21.07 -3.71 -2.29
N PRO A 121 21.56 -4.86 -1.79
CA PRO A 121 20.78 -5.92 -1.17
C PRO A 121 19.63 -5.56 -0.23
N ILE A 122 18.66 -6.48 -0.11
CA ILE A 122 17.77 -6.48 1.05
C ILE A 122 18.62 -6.80 2.27
N VAL A 123 18.95 -5.78 3.05
CA VAL A 123 19.80 -5.96 4.22
C VAL A 123 18.92 -6.53 5.32
N GLN A 124 19.07 -7.83 5.56
CA GLN A 124 18.53 -8.48 6.76
C GLN A 124 19.43 -8.17 7.94
N VAL A 125 18.87 -7.49 8.92
CA VAL A 125 19.57 -7.14 10.15
C VAL A 125 19.16 -8.14 11.23
N ASP A 126 20.15 -8.86 11.74
CA ASP A 126 20.01 -9.69 12.94
C ASP A 126 20.28 -8.88 14.22
N ALA A 127 19.67 -9.33 15.32
CA ALA A 127 20.03 -8.86 16.64
C ALA A 127 21.37 -9.52 17.06
N PRO A 128 22.30 -8.80 17.70
CA PRO A 128 23.54 -9.41 18.15
C PRO A 128 23.39 -10.07 19.53
N GLU A 129 24.05 -11.22 19.70
CA GLU A 129 24.24 -11.90 20.99
C GLU A 129 25.22 -11.16 21.92
N ASP A 130 25.96 -10.15 21.45
CA ASP A 130 26.99 -9.47 22.23
C ASP A 130 26.95 -7.96 22.00
N GLY A 131 27.17 -7.15 23.04
CA GLY A 131 26.76 -5.74 23.15
C GLY A 131 27.19 -4.70 22.08
N ALA A 132 27.81 -5.10 20.97
CA ALA A 132 28.07 -4.27 19.80
C ALA A 132 27.00 -4.53 18.72
N ARG A 133 26.11 -3.55 18.51
CA ARG A 133 24.98 -3.66 17.59
C ARG A 133 25.39 -3.38 16.15
N GLU A 134 25.95 -4.38 15.47
CA GLU A 134 26.35 -4.27 14.07
C GLU A 134 25.26 -4.80 13.12
N LEU A 135 24.91 -3.96 12.14
CA LEU A 135 23.97 -4.30 11.07
C LEU A 135 24.72 -5.08 9.98
N GLN A 136 24.40 -6.38 9.85
CA GLN A 136 24.95 -7.25 8.80
C GLN A 136 24.02 -7.29 7.57
N SER A 137 24.57 -7.66 6.41
CA SER A 137 23.83 -7.75 5.15
C SER A 137 23.86 -9.19 4.66
N GLU A 138 22.69 -9.80 4.47
CA GLU A 138 22.60 -11.20 4.04
C GLU A 138 22.49 -11.38 2.52
N CYS A 139 21.52 -10.76 1.85
CA CYS A 139 21.21 -11.13 0.46
C CYS A 139 20.61 -9.99 -0.36
N GLY A 140 20.94 -9.94 -1.66
CA GLY A 140 20.55 -8.82 -2.50
C GLY A 140 20.18 -9.12 -3.93
N HIS A 141 19.21 -8.36 -4.41
CA HIS A 141 18.68 -8.49 -5.76
C HIS A 141 18.93 -7.19 -6.52
N HIS A 142 19.54 -7.32 -7.70
CA HIS A 142 19.88 -6.22 -8.59
C HIS A 142 19.01 -6.35 -9.85
N GLY A 143 18.65 -5.24 -10.49
CA GLY A 143 17.84 -5.25 -11.71
C GLY A 143 16.62 -4.33 -11.69
N HIS A 144 16.43 -3.56 -10.62
CA HIS A 144 15.36 -2.56 -10.52
C HIS A 144 15.83 -1.21 -11.03
N ILE A 145 14.93 -0.50 -11.71
CA ILE A 145 15.15 0.91 -12.07
C ILE A 145 15.02 1.76 -10.79
N LEU A 146 13.88 1.65 -10.09
CA LEU A 146 13.63 2.28 -8.78
C LEU A 146 12.66 1.42 -7.95
N ALA A 147 13.06 0.99 -6.75
CA ALA A 147 12.23 0.23 -5.82
C ALA A 147 11.62 1.14 -4.73
N LEU A 148 10.56 1.88 -5.09
CA LEU A 148 9.96 2.90 -4.20
C LEU A 148 8.99 2.32 -3.17
N TYR A 149 8.24 1.30 -3.55
CA TYR A 149 7.19 0.72 -2.71
C TYR A 149 7.44 -0.76 -2.54
N VAL A 150 7.50 -1.21 -1.30
CA VAL A 150 7.70 -2.62 -0.97
C VAL A 150 6.63 -3.06 0.01
N LYS A 151 6.12 -4.27 -0.16
CA LYS A 151 5.23 -4.94 0.78
C LYS A 151 5.67 -6.37 1.00
N THR A 152 5.35 -6.91 2.18
CA THR A 152 5.74 -8.24 2.58
C THR A 152 4.57 -8.99 3.19
N ARG A 153 4.42 -10.27 2.88
CA ARG A 153 3.40 -11.16 3.45
C ARG A 153 3.94 -12.59 3.49
N GLY A 154 4.03 -13.19 4.68
CA GLY A 154 4.70 -14.49 4.85
C GLY A 154 6.09 -14.44 4.23
N ASP A 155 6.35 -15.36 3.29
CA ASP A 155 7.60 -15.44 2.54
C ASP A 155 7.55 -14.76 1.15
N PHE A 156 6.71 -13.73 1.00
CA PHE A 156 6.58 -12.99 -0.24
C PHE A 156 6.97 -11.52 -0.07
N ILE A 157 7.65 -10.99 -1.09
CA ILE A 157 7.98 -9.58 -1.21
C ILE A 157 7.40 -9.06 -2.53
N VAL A 158 6.77 -7.89 -2.48
CA VAL A 158 6.21 -7.25 -3.68
C VAL A 158 6.83 -5.88 -3.80
N VAL A 159 7.38 -5.57 -4.98
CA VAL A 159 8.02 -4.28 -5.27
C VAL A 159 7.20 -3.56 -6.34
N GLY A 160 7.00 -2.25 -6.20
CA GLY A 160 6.09 -1.45 -7.03
C GLY A 160 6.41 -1.35 -8.53
N VAL A 161 7.40 -2.08 -9.04
CA VAL A 161 7.73 -2.18 -10.48
C VAL A 161 7.98 -3.66 -10.88
N LEU A 162 7.97 -4.58 -9.91
CA LEU A 162 8.39 -5.97 -10.08
C LEU A 162 7.85 -6.83 -8.93
N MET A 163 7.33 -8.02 -9.19
CA MET A 163 7.23 -8.98 -8.09
C MET A 163 8.58 -9.69 -7.88
N ILE A 164 8.97 -9.87 -6.62
CA ILE A 164 10.21 -10.55 -6.23
C ILE A 164 9.86 -11.53 -5.13
N ASN A 165 9.86 -12.83 -5.40
CA ASN A 165 9.67 -13.81 -4.33
C ASN A 165 10.89 -13.85 -3.38
N LEU A 166 10.69 -14.35 -2.15
CA LEU A 166 11.76 -14.57 -1.18
C LEU A 166 11.32 -15.52 -0.04
N LEU A 167 11.58 -16.81 -0.05
CA LEU A 167 12.90 -17.46 0.07
C LEU A 167 12.79 -18.94 -0.33
N HIS A 168 13.88 -19.51 -0.85
CA HIS A 168 14.23 -20.91 -0.62
C HIS A 168 15.00 -21.04 0.70
N GLU A 169 15.12 -22.23 1.28
CA GLU A 169 15.71 -22.52 2.60
C GLU A 169 17.18 -22.06 2.82
N GLU A 170 17.82 -21.37 1.85
CA GLU A 170 19.26 -21.01 1.87
C GLU A 170 19.57 -19.49 1.92
N GLY A 171 18.57 -18.62 2.15
CA GLY A 171 18.86 -17.18 2.38
C GLY A 171 19.01 -16.31 1.13
N ALA A 172 18.63 -16.78 -0.06
CA ALA A 172 18.76 -16.05 -1.33
C ALA A 172 17.43 -15.46 -1.85
N ILE A 173 17.52 -14.35 -2.59
CA ILE A 173 16.39 -13.67 -3.26
C ILE A 173 16.22 -14.22 -4.67
N GLU A 174 15.01 -14.71 -5.02
CA GLU A 174 14.70 -15.24 -6.34
C GLU A 174 13.50 -14.51 -6.96
N GLU A 175 13.69 -13.93 -8.15
CA GLU A 175 12.57 -13.39 -8.92
C GLU A 175 11.71 -14.52 -9.49
N ARG A 176 10.40 -14.46 -9.25
CA ARG A 176 9.47 -15.53 -9.65
C ARG A 176 8.35 -15.11 -10.57
N ALA A 177 8.00 -13.83 -10.56
CA ALA A 177 7.04 -13.30 -11.51
C ALA A 177 7.27 -11.82 -11.74
N ARG A 178 7.05 -11.35 -12.95
CA ARG A 178 7.25 -9.96 -13.35
C ARG A 178 6.01 -9.48 -14.11
N ASP A 179 5.59 -8.25 -13.82
CA ASP A 179 4.70 -7.52 -14.72
C ASP A 179 5.58 -6.81 -15.77
N TYR A 180 5.36 -7.14 -17.03
CA TYR A 180 6.10 -6.53 -18.15
C TYR A 180 5.45 -5.22 -18.62
N ASN A 181 4.29 -4.86 -18.07
CA ASN A 181 3.68 -3.57 -18.33
C ASN A 181 4.45 -2.48 -17.58
N ALA A 182 5.11 -1.60 -18.32
CA ALA A 182 5.75 -0.42 -17.75
C ALA A 182 4.68 0.59 -17.30
N ASN A 183 4.19 0.38 -16.09
CA ASN A 183 3.22 1.19 -15.37
C ASN A 183 3.94 1.97 -14.28
N TRP A 184 3.61 3.25 -14.13
CA TRP A 184 4.21 4.10 -13.10
C TRP A 184 3.34 4.01 -11.85
N MET A 185 3.75 3.15 -10.93
CA MET A 185 2.97 2.87 -9.72
C MET A 185 3.20 3.95 -8.66
N SER A 186 2.12 4.36 -8.00
CA SER A 186 2.14 5.27 -6.85
C SER A 186 2.12 4.53 -5.51
N VAL A 187 1.55 3.32 -5.45
CA VAL A 187 1.55 2.46 -4.25
C VAL A 187 1.17 1.03 -4.64
N VAL A 188 1.65 0.05 -3.87
CA VAL A 188 1.27 -1.37 -4.00
C VAL A 188 0.83 -1.97 -2.66
N GLU A 189 -0.01 -3.00 -2.73
CA GLU A 189 -0.47 -3.78 -1.59
C GLU A 189 -0.71 -5.25 -1.98
N ILE A 190 -0.53 -6.15 -1.02
CA ILE A 190 -0.80 -7.59 -1.21
C ILE A 190 -2.21 -7.86 -0.70
N LEU A 191 -3.17 -8.18 -1.57
CA LEU A 191 -4.55 -8.50 -1.15
C LEU A 191 -4.59 -9.91 -0.56
N ASP A 192 -4.00 -10.85 -1.28
CA ASP A 192 -3.88 -12.25 -0.88
C ASP A 192 -2.59 -12.87 -1.40
N ASP A 193 -2.36 -14.16 -1.15
CA ASP A 193 -1.11 -14.84 -1.52
C ASP A 193 -0.86 -14.85 -3.05
N ASP A 194 -1.92 -14.79 -3.86
CA ASP A 194 -1.86 -14.79 -5.33
C ASP A 194 -2.32 -13.48 -5.99
N ILE A 195 -2.90 -12.53 -5.24
CA ILE A 195 -3.51 -11.31 -5.80
C ILE A 195 -2.87 -10.07 -5.19
N TYR A 196 -2.42 -9.19 -6.07
CA TYR A 196 -1.71 -7.97 -5.71
C TYR A 196 -2.45 -6.77 -6.29
N LEU A 197 -2.52 -5.71 -5.50
CA LEU A 197 -3.16 -4.44 -5.84
C LEU A 197 -2.08 -3.40 -6.06
N GLY A 198 -2.28 -2.55 -7.06
CA GLY A 198 -1.48 -1.38 -7.28
C GLY A 198 -2.30 -0.19 -7.76
N ALA A 199 -1.83 1.00 -7.42
CA ALA A 199 -2.34 2.24 -7.97
C ALA A 199 -1.28 2.86 -8.89
N GLU A 200 -1.74 3.46 -9.98
CA GLU A 200 -0.90 4.12 -10.98
C GLU A 200 -1.01 5.64 -10.89
N ASN A 201 0.00 6.32 -11.45
CA ASN A 201 0.05 7.78 -11.55
C ASN A 201 -1.12 8.38 -12.36
N ASN A 202 -1.75 7.60 -13.24
CA ASN A 202 -2.90 8.03 -14.02
C ASN A 202 -4.24 7.84 -13.27
N PHE A 203 -4.20 7.84 -11.94
CA PHE A 203 -5.37 7.74 -11.06
C PHE A 203 -6.18 6.44 -11.24
N SER A 204 -5.52 5.37 -11.67
CA SER A 204 -6.12 4.07 -11.94
C SER A 204 -5.63 3.02 -10.95
N LEU A 205 -6.48 2.04 -10.68
CA LEU A 205 -6.19 0.84 -9.90
C LEU A 205 -6.02 -0.34 -10.84
N LEU A 206 -5.09 -1.22 -10.46
CA LEU A 206 -4.75 -2.43 -11.16
C LEU A 206 -4.65 -3.57 -10.15
N THR A 207 -5.29 -4.70 -10.44
CA THR A 207 -5.01 -5.95 -9.72
C THR A 207 -4.35 -6.93 -10.66
N VAL A 208 -3.23 -7.49 -10.23
CA VAL A 208 -2.51 -8.53 -10.94
C VAL A 208 -2.57 -9.82 -10.15
N ARG A 209 -2.68 -10.95 -10.85
CA ARG A 209 -2.72 -12.28 -10.28
C ARG A 209 -1.49 -13.07 -10.71
N LYS A 210 -0.96 -13.85 -9.78
CA LYS A 210 0.08 -14.83 -10.05
C LYS A 210 -0.50 -16.03 -10.80
N ASN A 211 0.12 -16.39 -11.93
CA ASN A 211 -0.25 -17.57 -12.69
C ASN A 211 0.48 -18.83 -12.17
N SER A 212 0.12 -19.30 -10.99
CA SER A 212 0.75 -20.47 -10.36
C SER A 212 0.51 -21.79 -11.13
N GLU A 213 -0.52 -21.86 -11.97
CA GLU A 213 -0.90 -23.05 -12.76
C GLU A 213 -0.34 -23.04 -14.19
N GLY A 214 0.51 -22.06 -14.55
CA GLY A 214 1.13 -21.97 -15.88
C GLY A 214 1.83 -23.27 -16.29
N ALA A 215 1.74 -23.61 -17.58
CA ALA A 215 2.30 -24.85 -18.11
C ALA A 215 3.83 -24.75 -18.28
N THR A 216 4.33 -23.54 -18.51
CA THR A 216 5.77 -23.26 -18.65
C THR A 216 6.28 -22.32 -17.54
N ASP A 217 7.59 -22.31 -17.34
CA ASP A 217 8.22 -21.42 -16.35
C ASP A 217 8.10 -19.93 -16.76
N GLU A 218 8.04 -19.64 -18.07
CA GLU A 218 7.79 -18.27 -18.56
C GLU A 218 6.37 -17.79 -18.23
N GLU A 219 5.36 -18.67 -18.35
CA GLU A 219 3.98 -18.34 -18.00
C GLU A 219 3.81 -18.10 -16.50
N ARG A 220 4.48 -18.92 -15.67
CA ARG A 220 4.53 -18.72 -14.21
C ARG A 220 5.31 -17.47 -13.82
N GLY A 221 6.28 -17.09 -14.65
CA GLY A 221 7.09 -15.88 -14.56
C GLY A 221 6.36 -14.60 -14.95
N CYS A 222 5.15 -14.69 -15.49
CA CYS A 222 4.38 -13.53 -15.96
C CYS A 222 3.15 -13.29 -15.08
N LEU A 223 2.89 -12.02 -14.77
CA LEU A 223 1.69 -11.62 -14.05
C LEU A 223 0.55 -11.28 -14.98
N GLU A 224 -0.61 -11.83 -14.66
CA GLU A 224 -1.82 -11.60 -15.41
C GLU A 224 -2.59 -10.43 -14.80
N VAL A 225 -2.98 -9.47 -15.64
CA VAL A 225 -3.87 -8.40 -15.22
C VAL A 225 -5.28 -8.97 -15.01
N ALA A 226 -5.65 -9.09 -13.74
CA ALA A 226 -6.95 -9.60 -13.31
C ALA A 226 -8.02 -8.50 -13.29
N GLY A 227 -7.68 -7.26 -12.96
CA GLY A 227 -8.67 -6.19 -12.79
C GLY A 227 -8.09 -4.82 -13.07
N GLU A 228 -8.92 -3.95 -13.63
CA GLU A 228 -8.56 -2.61 -14.10
C GLU A 228 -9.71 -1.65 -13.81
N TYR A 229 -9.40 -0.49 -13.21
CA TYR A 229 -10.42 0.47 -12.80
C TYR A 229 -9.87 1.88 -12.70
N HIS A 230 -10.59 2.88 -13.21
CA HIS A 230 -10.23 4.29 -13.00
C HIS A 230 -10.85 4.83 -11.71
N LEU A 231 -10.00 5.09 -10.72
CA LEU A 231 -10.41 5.64 -9.44
C LEU A 231 -10.70 7.14 -9.54
N GLY A 232 -9.89 7.87 -10.31
CA GLY A 232 -9.95 9.33 -10.43
C GLY A 232 -9.22 10.07 -9.30
N GLU A 233 -8.55 9.34 -8.42
CA GLU A 233 -7.77 9.87 -7.29
C GLU A 233 -6.33 9.35 -7.30
N PHE A 234 -5.40 10.14 -6.77
CA PHE A 234 -4.00 9.74 -6.59
C PHE A 234 -3.81 9.05 -5.24
N ALA A 235 -3.83 7.72 -5.22
CA ALA A 235 -3.63 6.95 -4.00
C ALA A 235 -2.13 6.94 -3.60
N ASN A 236 -1.85 7.26 -2.34
CA ASN A 236 -0.49 7.32 -1.79
C ASN A 236 -0.17 6.17 -0.83
N ARG A 237 -1.19 5.67 -0.12
CA ARG A 237 -1.00 4.62 0.89
C ARG A 237 -2.17 3.66 0.90
N PHE A 238 -1.83 2.37 0.89
CA PHE A 238 -2.71 1.26 1.22
C PHE A 238 -2.38 0.73 2.61
N ARG A 239 -3.42 0.35 3.35
CA ARG A 239 -3.31 -0.28 4.67
C ARG A 239 -4.43 -1.29 4.87
N HIS A 240 -4.06 -2.53 5.15
CA HIS A 240 -4.98 -3.55 5.65
C HIS A 240 -5.65 -3.10 6.95
N GLY A 241 -6.97 -3.22 7.01
CA GLY A 241 -7.75 -2.82 8.17
C GLY A 241 -9.18 -2.45 7.81
N SER A 242 -9.98 -2.20 8.84
CA SER A 242 -11.34 -1.67 8.72
C SER A 242 -11.54 -0.61 9.81
N LEU A 243 -12.38 0.39 9.51
CA LEU A 243 -12.78 1.41 10.48
C LEU A 243 -14.02 1.00 11.28
N VAL A 244 -14.69 -0.09 10.88
CA VAL A 244 -15.93 -0.56 11.49
C VAL A 244 -15.66 -1.72 12.45
N MET A 245 -16.46 -1.78 13.53
CA MET A 245 -16.43 -2.93 14.44
C MET A 245 -16.88 -4.19 13.71
N ARG A 246 -15.97 -5.18 13.58
CA ARG A 246 -16.31 -6.50 13.06
C ARG A 246 -17.14 -7.25 14.11
N LEU A 247 -18.44 -7.39 13.84
CA LEU A 247 -19.29 -8.28 14.63
C LEU A 247 -18.98 -9.72 14.21
N PRO A 248 -18.78 -10.66 15.15
CA PRO A 248 -18.44 -12.06 14.84
C PRO A 248 -19.45 -12.76 13.92
N ASP A 249 -20.72 -12.32 13.96
CA ASP A 249 -21.85 -12.96 13.28
C ASP A 249 -22.21 -12.31 11.93
N SER A 250 -21.42 -11.37 11.39
CA SER A 250 -21.68 -10.78 10.07
C SER A 250 -20.75 -11.35 8.99
N ASP A 251 -21.34 -11.97 7.97
CA ASP A 251 -20.61 -12.48 6.79
C ASP A 251 -19.83 -11.36 6.08
N VAL A 252 -20.37 -10.14 6.08
CA VAL A 252 -19.72 -8.94 5.51
C VAL A 252 -18.54 -8.47 6.37
N GLY A 253 -18.59 -8.68 7.69
CA GLY A 253 -17.49 -8.31 8.59
C GLY A 253 -16.23 -9.17 8.44
N GLN A 254 -16.35 -10.31 7.77
CA GLN A 254 -15.23 -11.22 7.48
C GLN A 254 -14.50 -10.88 6.17
N MET A 255 -15.03 -9.96 5.37
CA MET A 255 -14.41 -9.59 4.10
C MET A 255 -13.04 -8.93 4.32
N PRO A 256 -11.99 -9.37 3.61
CA PRO A 256 -10.71 -8.67 3.60
C PRO A 256 -10.88 -7.26 3.03
N THR A 257 -10.43 -6.26 3.78
CA THR A 257 -10.53 -4.84 3.42
C THR A 257 -9.18 -4.15 3.48
N VAL A 258 -8.93 -3.32 2.48
CA VAL A 258 -7.78 -2.42 2.41
C VAL A 258 -8.30 -0.99 2.37
N ILE A 259 -7.86 -0.19 3.34
CA ILE A 259 -8.12 1.25 3.37
C ILE A 259 -7.04 1.95 2.55
N PHE A 260 -7.43 2.96 1.80
CA PHE A 260 -6.50 3.81 1.07
C PHE A 260 -6.71 5.30 1.34
N GLY A 261 -5.62 6.05 1.29
CA GLY A 261 -5.63 7.51 1.39
C GLY A 261 -5.08 8.16 0.12
N THR A 262 -5.73 9.22 -0.34
CA THR A 262 -5.39 9.95 -1.56
C THR A 262 -4.77 11.32 -1.27
N VAL A 263 -4.12 11.92 -2.28
CA VAL A 263 -3.55 13.28 -2.18
C VAL A 263 -4.61 14.34 -1.85
N ASN A 264 -5.84 14.17 -2.35
CA ASN A 264 -6.94 15.12 -2.10
C ASN A 264 -7.60 14.93 -0.73
N GLY A 265 -7.12 14.00 0.09
CA GLY A 265 -7.68 13.71 1.41
C GLY A 265 -8.87 12.75 1.41
N VAL A 266 -9.17 12.10 0.27
CA VAL A 266 -10.18 11.04 0.21
C VAL A 266 -9.63 9.80 0.92
N ILE A 267 -10.48 9.19 1.74
CA ILE A 267 -10.23 7.87 2.34
C ILE A 267 -11.25 6.93 1.72
N GLY A 268 -10.77 5.86 1.09
CA GLY A 268 -11.64 4.84 0.52
C GLY A 268 -11.32 3.45 1.04
N VAL A 269 -12.21 2.51 0.76
CA VAL A 269 -12.10 1.11 1.16
C VAL A 269 -12.21 0.23 -0.09
N ILE A 270 -11.28 -0.72 -0.22
CA ILE A 270 -11.31 -1.79 -1.22
C ILE A 270 -11.63 -3.07 -0.46
N ALA A 271 -12.76 -3.69 -0.77
CA ALA A 271 -13.18 -4.95 -0.20
C ALA A 271 -13.10 -6.07 -1.25
N SER A 272 -12.49 -7.20 -0.89
CA SER A 272 -12.45 -8.39 -1.74
C SER A 272 -13.75 -9.18 -1.59
N LEU A 273 -14.53 -9.26 -2.66
CA LEU A 273 -15.86 -9.87 -2.66
C LEU A 273 -15.84 -11.34 -3.13
N PRO A 274 -16.68 -12.22 -2.55
CA PRO A 274 -16.95 -13.53 -3.12
C PRO A 274 -17.53 -13.43 -4.53
N HIS A 275 -17.24 -14.42 -5.38
CA HIS A 275 -17.62 -14.40 -6.80
C HIS A 275 -19.14 -14.25 -7.02
N GLU A 276 -19.97 -14.95 -6.26
CA GLU A 276 -21.44 -14.85 -6.38
C GLU A 276 -21.95 -13.43 -6.06
N GLN A 277 -21.36 -12.78 -5.06
CA GLN A 277 -21.73 -11.43 -4.67
C GLN A 277 -21.23 -10.40 -5.70
N TYR A 278 -20.03 -10.60 -6.25
CA TYR A 278 -19.53 -9.79 -7.36
C TYR A 278 -20.50 -9.81 -8.55
N LEU A 279 -20.91 -10.99 -9.03
CA LEU A 279 -21.83 -11.12 -10.16
C LEU A 279 -23.18 -10.44 -9.90
N PHE A 280 -23.69 -10.58 -8.67
CA PHE A 280 -24.92 -9.92 -8.27
C PHE A 280 -24.80 -8.40 -8.32
N LEU A 281 -23.74 -7.84 -7.75
CA LEU A 281 -23.51 -6.40 -7.68
C LEU A 281 -23.12 -5.80 -9.04
N GLU A 282 -22.43 -6.54 -9.90
CA GLU A 282 -22.16 -6.15 -11.28
C GLU A 282 -23.45 -5.99 -12.09
N LYS A 283 -24.39 -6.92 -11.90
CA LYS A 283 -25.74 -6.82 -12.49
C LYS A 283 -26.51 -5.62 -11.94
N LEU A 284 -26.42 -5.37 -10.63
CA LEU A 284 -27.04 -4.21 -9.99
C LEU A 284 -26.47 -2.90 -10.55
N GLN A 285 -25.15 -2.75 -10.57
CA GLN A 285 -24.43 -1.61 -11.14
C GLN A 285 -24.86 -1.36 -12.59
N SER A 286 -24.94 -2.40 -13.41
CA SER A 286 -25.36 -2.30 -14.81
C SER A 286 -26.82 -1.83 -14.98
N ASN A 287 -27.70 -2.16 -14.05
CA ASN A 287 -29.07 -1.65 -14.05
C ASN A 287 -29.14 -0.21 -13.50
N LEU A 288 -28.36 0.13 -12.48
CA LEU A 288 -28.25 1.48 -11.94
C LEU A 288 -27.77 2.49 -12.99
N ARG A 289 -26.76 2.12 -13.79
CA ARG A 289 -26.26 2.95 -14.93
C ARG A 289 -27.35 3.35 -15.92
N LYS A 290 -28.41 2.55 -16.08
CA LYS A 290 -29.52 2.86 -17.01
C LYS A 290 -30.45 3.93 -16.42
N VAL A 291 -30.68 3.87 -15.12
CA VAL A 291 -31.67 4.66 -14.36
C VAL A 291 -31.08 5.97 -13.82
N ILE A 292 -29.81 5.95 -13.44
CA ILE A 292 -29.04 7.10 -12.95
C ILE A 292 -28.33 7.72 -14.15
N LYS A 293 -28.63 8.99 -14.43
CA LYS A 293 -27.97 9.75 -15.49
C LYS A 293 -26.89 10.62 -14.86
N GLY A 294 -25.67 10.50 -15.34
CA GLY A 294 -24.56 11.35 -14.94
C GLY A 294 -24.87 12.82 -15.21
N VAL A 295 -24.38 13.70 -14.35
CA VAL A 295 -24.50 15.15 -14.54
C VAL A 295 -23.81 15.53 -15.86
N GLY A 296 -24.45 16.36 -16.67
CA GLY A 296 -23.93 16.73 -17.99
C GLY A 296 -23.95 15.61 -19.03
N GLY A 297 -24.62 14.48 -18.76
CA GLY A 297 -24.69 13.35 -19.69
C GLY A 297 -23.41 12.52 -19.76
N LEU A 298 -22.50 12.67 -18.79
CA LEU A 298 -21.27 11.88 -18.70
C LEU A 298 -21.60 10.41 -18.45
N SER A 299 -20.93 9.53 -19.20
CA SER A 299 -21.08 8.09 -19.03
C SER A 299 -20.26 7.60 -17.84
N HIS A 300 -20.92 6.93 -16.91
CA HIS A 300 -20.25 6.27 -15.78
C HIS A 300 -19.23 5.22 -16.23
N GLU A 301 -19.56 4.47 -17.29
CA GLU A 301 -18.67 3.44 -17.84
C GLU A 301 -17.38 4.06 -18.37
N GLN A 302 -17.49 5.12 -19.16
CA GLN A 302 -16.33 5.84 -19.71
C GLN A 302 -15.49 6.49 -18.62
N TRP A 303 -16.12 6.97 -17.54
CA TRP A 303 -15.42 7.52 -16.39
C TRP A 303 -14.61 6.45 -15.66
N ARG A 304 -15.16 5.24 -15.49
CA ARG A 304 -14.48 4.14 -14.78
C ARG A 304 -13.55 3.32 -15.67
N SER A 305 -13.61 3.47 -17.00
CA SER A 305 -12.66 2.86 -17.92
C SER A 305 -11.23 3.22 -17.55
N PHE A 306 -10.41 2.18 -17.36
CA PHE A 306 -8.99 2.32 -17.11
C PHE A 306 -8.34 3.11 -18.24
N ASN A 307 -7.55 4.12 -17.86
CA ASN A 307 -6.93 5.02 -18.82
C ASN A 307 -5.47 5.26 -18.44
N ASN A 308 -4.56 4.89 -19.34
CA ASN A 308 -3.17 5.28 -19.27
C ASN A 308 -2.67 5.79 -20.63
N GLU A 309 -1.43 6.28 -20.70
CA GLU A 309 -0.85 6.82 -21.94
C GLU A 309 -0.81 5.82 -23.11
N LYS A 310 -0.89 4.51 -22.82
CA LYS A 310 -0.75 3.44 -23.81
C LYS A 310 -2.09 2.89 -24.27
N LYS A 311 -3.08 2.81 -23.37
CA LYS A 311 -4.36 2.14 -23.63
C LYS A 311 -5.49 2.73 -22.79
N VAL A 312 -6.68 2.62 -23.37
CA VAL A 312 -7.96 2.79 -22.67
C VAL A 312 -8.68 1.45 -22.73
N VAL A 313 -9.05 0.92 -21.58
CA VAL A 313 -9.72 -0.38 -21.45
C VAL A 313 -10.92 -0.23 -20.52
N ASP A 314 -12.00 -0.96 -20.81
CA ASP A 314 -13.17 -0.93 -19.95
C ASP A 314 -12.85 -1.48 -18.55
N ALA A 315 -13.53 -0.93 -17.54
CA ALA A 315 -13.38 -1.40 -16.17
C ALA A 315 -13.76 -2.88 -16.07
N ARG A 316 -12.92 -3.68 -15.41
CA ARG A 316 -13.18 -5.11 -15.20
C ARG A 316 -12.78 -5.56 -13.80
N ASN A 317 -13.57 -6.47 -13.24
CA ASN A 317 -13.36 -7.05 -11.91
C ASN A 317 -13.25 -6.02 -10.77
N PHE A 318 -13.88 -4.86 -10.96
CA PHE A 318 -14.05 -3.80 -9.98
C PHE A 318 -15.48 -3.28 -10.03
N LEU A 319 -16.00 -2.89 -8.87
CA LEU A 319 -17.34 -2.35 -8.70
C LEU A 319 -17.25 -0.97 -8.02
N ASP A 320 -18.11 -0.07 -8.45
CA ASP A 320 -18.23 1.27 -7.89
C ASP A 320 -19.20 1.26 -6.71
N GLY A 321 -18.64 1.25 -5.50
CA GLY A 321 -19.40 1.27 -4.25
C GLY A 321 -20.33 2.48 -4.15
N ASP A 322 -19.85 3.67 -4.52
CA ASP A 322 -20.63 4.92 -4.46
C ASP A 322 -21.87 4.83 -5.36
N LEU A 323 -21.72 4.26 -6.56
CA LEU A 323 -22.85 4.06 -7.46
C LEU A 323 -23.84 3.04 -6.89
N ILE A 324 -23.36 1.94 -6.31
CA ILE A 324 -24.21 0.91 -5.72
C ILE A 324 -25.00 1.47 -4.52
N GLU A 325 -24.34 2.22 -3.65
CA GLU A 325 -24.94 2.83 -2.45
C GLU A 325 -25.99 3.89 -2.79
N SER A 326 -25.78 4.63 -3.89
CA SER A 326 -26.76 5.60 -4.39
C SER A 326 -28.13 4.99 -4.72
N PHE A 327 -28.24 3.65 -4.81
CA PHE A 327 -29.53 2.96 -4.89
C PHE A 327 -30.46 3.35 -3.74
N LEU A 328 -29.95 3.51 -2.52
CA LEU A 328 -30.73 3.85 -1.32
C LEU A 328 -31.32 5.27 -1.41
N ASP A 329 -30.70 6.15 -2.17
CA ASP A 329 -31.17 7.54 -2.39
C ASP A 329 -32.19 7.66 -3.54
N LEU A 330 -32.46 6.58 -4.27
CA LEU A 330 -33.41 6.61 -5.37
C LEU A 330 -34.86 6.75 -4.87
N ASN A 331 -35.69 7.38 -5.69
CA ASN A 331 -37.13 7.36 -5.43
C ASN A 331 -37.71 5.95 -5.63
N ARG A 332 -38.83 5.66 -4.97
CA ARG A 332 -39.46 4.33 -5.01
C ARG A 332 -39.76 3.82 -6.42
N ARG A 333 -40.14 4.71 -7.34
CA ARG A 333 -40.43 4.35 -8.74
C ARG A 333 -39.19 3.79 -9.46
N LYS A 334 -38.03 4.43 -9.27
CA LYS A 334 -36.75 4.00 -9.83
C LYS A 334 -36.25 2.73 -9.14
N MET A 335 -36.43 2.62 -7.82
CA MET A 335 -36.11 1.38 -7.10
C MET A 335 -36.93 0.19 -7.62
N ASP A 336 -38.23 0.37 -7.86
CA ASP A 336 -39.10 -0.67 -8.41
C ASP A 336 -38.68 -1.08 -9.83
N GLU A 337 -38.19 -0.14 -10.65
CA GLU A 337 -37.65 -0.42 -11.99
C GLU A 337 -36.40 -1.30 -11.92
N VAL A 338 -35.45 -0.94 -11.05
CA VAL A 338 -34.21 -1.73 -10.83
C VAL A 338 -34.53 -3.09 -10.23
N SER A 339 -35.44 -3.15 -9.25
CA SER A 339 -35.93 -4.38 -8.61
C SER A 339 -36.51 -5.38 -9.63
N LYS A 340 -37.35 -4.89 -10.55
CA LYS A 340 -37.89 -5.72 -11.64
C LYS A 340 -36.80 -6.23 -12.58
N ALA A 341 -35.81 -5.41 -12.92
CA ALA A 341 -34.69 -5.84 -13.77
C ALA A 341 -33.76 -6.86 -13.06
N MET A 342 -33.67 -6.78 -11.73
CA MET A 342 -32.90 -7.71 -10.92
C MET A 342 -33.62 -9.03 -10.63
N ASN A 343 -34.96 -9.06 -10.74
CA ASN A 343 -35.85 -10.13 -10.26
C ASN A 343 -35.76 -10.35 -8.74
N VAL A 344 -35.58 -9.27 -7.97
CA VAL A 344 -35.46 -9.30 -6.50
C VAL A 344 -36.33 -8.19 -5.93
N THR A 345 -36.93 -8.38 -4.75
CA THR A 345 -37.77 -7.34 -4.11
C THR A 345 -36.94 -6.11 -3.74
N VAL A 346 -37.57 -4.94 -3.67
CA VAL A 346 -36.88 -3.70 -3.26
C VAL A 346 -36.34 -3.84 -1.84
N GLU A 347 -37.09 -4.48 -0.95
CA GLU A 347 -36.69 -4.67 0.46
C GLU A 347 -35.42 -5.50 0.59
N GLU A 348 -35.30 -6.57 -0.20
CA GLU A 348 -34.10 -7.42 -0.22
C GLU A 348 -32.90 -6.68 -0.85
N LEU A 349 -33.13 -5.88 -1.90
CA LEU A 349 -32.07 -5.04 -2.46
C LEU A 349 -31.57 -3.98 -1.48
N CYS A 350 -32.48 -3.27 -0.80
CA CYS A 350 -32.13 -2.30 0.22
C CYS A 350 -31.32 -2.97 1.32
N LYS A 351 -31.77 -4.12 1.84
CA LYS A 351 -31.06 -4.86 2.89
C LYS A 351 -29.63 -5.22 2.47
N ARG A 352 -29.43 -5.73 1.25
CA ARG A 352 -28.08 -6.09 0.76
C ARG A 352 -27.18 -4.87 0.58
N VAL A 353 -27.71 -3.75 0.10
CA VAL A 353 -26.92 -2.52 -0.05
C VAL A 353 -26.60 -1.92 1.33
N GLU A 354 -27.55 -1.93 2.27
CA GLU A 354 -27.33 -1.54 3.67
C GLU A 354 -26.33 -2.44 4.41
N GLU A 355 -26.19 -3.69 4.01
CA GLU A 355 -25.15 -4.58 4.54
C GLU A 355 -23.76 -4.17 4.04
N LEU A 356 -23.64 -3.67 2.81
CA LEU A 356 -22.37 -3.18 2.23
C LEU A 356 -21.90 -1.86 2.84
N THR A 357 -22.83 -0.96 3.16
CA THR A 357 -22.47 0.32 3.82
C THR A 357 -21.85 0.11 5.21
N ARG A 358 -22.01 -1.08 5.81
CA ARG A 358 -21.35 -1.44 7.08
C ARG A 358 -19.87 -1.78 6.94
N LEU A 359 -19.29 -1.71 5.74
CA LEU A 359 -17.87 -1.94 5.52
C LEU A 359 -17.00 -0.72 5.87
N HIS A 360 -17.59 0.47 5.98
CA HIS A 360 -16.87 1.73 6.21
C HIS A 360 -17.51 2.63 7.28
#